data_AF-A0A919Z891-F1
#
_entry.id   AF-A0A919Z891-F1
#
_cell.length_a   1.000
_cell.length_b   1.000
_cell.length_c   1.000
_cell.angle_alpha   90.00
_cell.angle_beta   90.00
_cell.angle_gamma   90.00
#
_symmetry.space_group_name_H-M   'P 1'
#
loop_
_entity.id
_entity.type
_entity.pdbx_description
1 polymer ?
#
loop_
_entity_poly.entity_id
_entity_poly.type
_entity_poly.pdbx_seq_one_letter_code
_entity_poly.pdbx_strand_id
1 'polypeptide(L)'
;MADMNFEAGALFELRFWLQILGDHARFIRDGLASGETEEVSRAQQFIQAFDQLLDSARQNLDGAGIAALLQVVNPWTSQLRTYKLHLLRRSLTGKIVIHLSPTFLNHMVNEIEEAIRVFEALTSRQLPPPGPEVYQHLVWLQDAVGHAGSLSGQFDLVEKSWINKSTDFESEFQNLYLKAIELAGYMRTALTDFPALRRFNQEANAVMLLFMKFLSEVQELTAGKELLGTLTELMPDHMYREECYYLNKLSQAAANVPRPACDPAKPRAGA
;
A
#
# COMPACT_ATOMS: atom_id res chain seq x y z
N MET A 1 -20.75 15.91 2.45
CA MET A 1 -20.26 14.68 1.78
C MET A 1 -21.46 14.10 1.07
N ALA A 2 -21.40 13.86 -0.24
CA ALA A 2 -22.41 12.99 -0.83
C ALA A 2 -22.18 11.61 -0.20
N ASP A 3 -23.19 11.09 0.50
CA ASP A 3 -23.12 9.75 1.08
C ASP A 3 -22.83 8.77 -0.07
N MET A 4 -21.60 8.25 -0.09
CA MET A 4 -21.23 7.23 -1.05
C MET A 4 -22.06 6.01 -0.70
N ASN A 5 -22.90 5.55 -1.62
CA ASN A 5 -23.65 4.33 -1.40
C ASN A 5 -22.68 3.15 -1.19
N PHE A 6 -23.17 2.12 -0.50
CA PHE A 6 -22.35 0.97 -0.14
C PHE A 6 -21.64 0.37 -1.35
N GLU A 7 -22.32 0.25 -2.49
CA GLU A 7 -21.79 -0.33 -3.72
C GLU A 7 -20.59 0.46 -4.25
N ALA A 8 -20.69 1.78 -4.35
CA ALA A 8 -19.58 2.61 -4.84
C ALA A 8 -18.37 2.55 -3.89
N GLY A 9 -18.61 2.57 -2.57
CA GLY A 9 -17.54 2.45 -1.59
C GLY A 9 -16.89 1.07 -1.60
N ALA A 10 -17.68 -0.01 -1.64
CA ALA A 10 -17.17 -1.37 -1.73
C ALA A 10 -16.36 -1.61 -3.00
N LEU A 11 -16.84 -1.13 -4.15
CA LEU A 11 -16.11 -1.26 -5.42
C LEU A 11 -14.82 -0.43 -5.43
N PHE A 12 -14.80 0.75 -4.80
CA PHE A 12 -13.56 1.51 -4.59
C PHE A 12 -12.52 0.71 -3.81
N GLU A 13 -12.90 0.15 -2.65
CA GLU A 13 -12.00 -0.67 -1.83
C GLU A 13 -11.50 -1.91 -2.58
N LEU A 14 -12.41 -2.63 -3.23
CA LEU A 14 -12.07 -3.84 -3.98
C LEU A 14 -11.12 -3.54 -5.14
N ARG A 15 -11.36 -2.48 -5.91
CA ARG A 15 -10.50 -2.11 -7.05
C ARG A 15 -9.11 -1.69 -6.61
N PHE A 16 -9.00 -0.93 -5.52
CA PHE A 16 -7.72 -0.58 -4.93
C PHE A 16 -6.98 -1.84 -4.44
N TRP A 17 -7.55 -2.57 -3.48
CA TRP A 17 -6.86 -3.66 -2.81
C TRP A 17 -6.55 -4.83 -3.73
N LEU A 18 -7.46 -5.25 -4.62
CA LEU A 18 -7.19 -6.37 -5.52
C LEU A 18 -6.04 -6.05 -6.49
N GLN A 19 -5.91 -4.79 -6.90
CA GLN A 19 -4.80 -4.35 -7.73
C GLN A 19 -3.47 -4.36 -6.97
N ILE A 20 -3.44 -3.77 -5.77
CA ILE A 20 -2.30 -3.78 -4.84
C ILE A 20 -1.82 -5.21 -4.55
N LEU A 21 -2.73 -6.11 -4.18
CA LEU A 21 -2.38 -7.51 -3.91
C LEU A 21 -1.88 -8.25 -5.16
N GLY A 22 -2.41 -7.93 -6.33
CA GLY A 22 -1.89 -8.41 -7.61
C GLY A 22 -0.49 -7.85 -7.95
N ASP A 23 -0.18 -6.63 -7.52
CA ASP A 23 1.15 -6.03 -7.67
C ASP A 23 2.17 -6.74 -6.77
N HIS A 24 1.81 -7.04 -5.52
CA HIS A 24 2.74 -7.73 -4.60
C HIS A 24 3.07 -9.13 -5.12
N ALA A 25 2.09 -9.83 -5.69
CA ALA A 25 2.33 -11.13 -6.32
C ALA A 25 3.33 -11.03 -7.49
N ARG A 26 3.30 -9.94 -8.26
CA ARG A 26 4.29 -9.66 -9.33
C ARG A 26 5.66 -9.35 -8.76
N PHE A 27 5.76 -8.48 -7.76
CA PHE A 27 7.03 -8.14 -7.11
C PHE A 27 7.68 -9.36 -6.47
N ILE A 28 6.88 -10.21 -5.82
CA ILE A 28 7.36 -11.47 -5.25
C ILE A 28 7.87 -12.39 -6.35
N ARG A 29 7.10 -12.61 -7.43
CA ARG A 29 7.52 -13.45 -8.56
C ARG A 29 8.85 -12.95 -9.15
N ASP A 30 8.96 -11.65 -9.41
CA ASP A 30 10.10 -11.05 -10.09
C ASP A 30 11.33 -10.95 -9.17
N GLY A 31 11.12 -10.90 -7.85
CA GLY A 31 12.18 -10.95 -6.86
C GLY A 31 12.74 -12.35 -6.59
N LEU A 32 11.99 -13.42 -6.89
CA LEU A 32 12.45 -14.79 -6.65
C LEU A 32 13.52 -15.23 -7.65
N ALA A 33 14.58 -15.88 -7.18
CA ALA A 33 15.55 -16.48 -8.07
C ALA A 33 14.91 -17.61 -8.89
N SER A 34 15.42 -17.84 -10.11
CA SER A 34 14.89 -18.86 -11.03
C SER A 34 14.89 -20.30 -10.47
N GLY A 35 15.73 -20.57 -9.46
CA GLY A 35 15.74 -21.85 -8.74
C GLY A 35 14.56 -22.07 -7.79
N GLU A 36 13.89 -21.00 -7.33
CA GLU A 36 12.72 -21.07 -6.43
C GLU A 36 11.42 -21.40 -7.21
N THR A 37 11.49 -22.40 -8.09
CA THR A 37 10.45 -22.75 -9.08
C THR A 37 9.05 -22.94 -8.48
N GLU A 38 8.97 -23.58 -7.31
CA GLU A 38 7.70 -23.75 -6.59
C GLU A 38 7.10 -22.40 -6.16
N GLU A 39 7.91 -21.51 -5.60
CA GLU A 39 7.45 -20.21 -5.13
C GLU A 39 7.10 -19.29 -6.29
N VAL A 40 7.87 -19.34 -7.39
CA VAL A 40 7.55 -18.62 -8.64
C VAL A 40 6.20 -19.07 -9.18
N SER A 41 5.93 -20.38 -9.19
CA SER A 41 4.64 -20.91 -9.62
C SER A 41 3.49 -20.45 -8.71
N ARG A 42 3.70 -20.43 -7.39
CA ARG A 42 2.69 -19.96 -6.43
C ARG A 42 2.40 -18.47 -6.62
N ALA A 43 3.43 -17.64 -6.76
CA ALA A 43 3.28 -16.22 -7.05
C ALA A 43 2.48 -15.99 -8.35
N GLN A 44 2.77 -16.77 -9.40
CA GLN A 44 2.05 -16.70 -10.68
C GLN A 44 0.55 -17.06 -10.57
N GLN A 45 0.18 -17.98 -9.69
CA GLN A 45 -1.22 -18.30 -9.40
C GLN A 45 -1.93 -17.12 -8.72
N PHE A 46 -1.27 -16.46 -7.76
CA PHE A 46 -1.83 -15.25 -7.14
C PHE A 46 -2.01 -14.12 -8.14
N ILE A 47 -1.04 -13.90 -9.05
CA ILE A 47 -1.16 -12.90 -10.13
C ILE A 47 -2.45 -13.15 -10.94
N GLN A 48 -2.63 -14.39 -11.43
CA GLN A 48 -3.80 -14.75 -12.22
C GLN A 48 -5.11 -14.59 -11.45
N ALA A 49 -5.14 -15.02 -10.19
CA ALA A 49 -6.32 -14.90 -9.34
C ALA A 49 -6.71 -13.44 -9.08
N PHE A 50 -5.76 -12.60 -8.64
CA PHE A 50 -6.05 -11.20 -8.34
C PHE A 50 -6.40 -10.38 -9.58
N ASP A 51 -5.84 -10.70 -10.75
CA ASP A 51 -6.23 -10.05 -12.00
C ASP A 51 -7.68 -10.37 -12.39
N GLN A 52 -8.09 -11.65 -12.32
CA GLN A 52 -9.48 -12.05 -12.59
C GLN A 52 -10.48 -11.44 -11.59
N LEU A 53 -10.10 -11.38 -10.31
CA LEU A 53 -10.90 -10.76 -9.26
C LEU A 53 -11.02 -9.25 -9.48
N LEU A 54 -9.93 -8.57 -9.87
CA LEU A 54 -9.94 -7.15 -10.19
C LEU A 54 -10.81 -6.84 -11.40
N ASP A 55 -10.74 -7.65 -12.46
CA ASP A 55 -11.59 -7.49 -13.64
C ASP A 55 -13.08 -7.67 -13.31
N SER A 56 -13.39 -8.57 -12.37
CA SER A 56 -14.74 -8.72 -11.82
C SER A 56 -15.17 -7.48 -11.02
N ALA A 57 -14.29 -6.94 -10.16
CA ALA A 57 -14.56 -5.71 -9.40
C ALA A 57 -14.69 -4.46 -10.29
N ARG A 58 -14.12 -4.46 -11.50
CA ARG A 58 -14.27 -3.37 -12.48
C ARG A 58 -15.63 -3.36 -13.17
N GLN A 59 -16.39 -4.45 -13.08
CA GLN A 59 -17.79 -4.46 -13.51
C GLN A 59 -18.66 -3.63 -12.56
N ASN A 60 -19.83 -3.19 -13.06
CA ASN A 60 -20.84 -2.53 -12.22
C ASN A 60 -21.65 -3.60 -11.47
N LEU A 61 -21.13 -4.03 -10.32
CA LEU A 61 -21.78 -5.01 -9.45
C LEU A 61 -22.76 -4.33 -8.48
N ASP A 62 -23.90 -4.97 -8.26
CA ASP A 62 -24.81 -4.62 -7.16
C ASP A 62 -24.34 -5.28 -5.84
N GLY A 63 -25.07 -5.04 -4.74
CA GLY A 63 -24.73 -5.62 -3.44
C GLY A 63 -24.70 -7.16 -3.41
N ALA A 64 -25.45 -7.85 -4.26
CA ALA A 64 -25.40 -9.31 -4.36
C ALA A 64 -24.16 -9.78 -5.12
N GLY A 65 -23.81 -9.10 -6.22
CA GLY A 65 -22.58 -9.33 -6.98
C GLY A 65 -21.32 -9.09 -6.15
N ILE A 66 -21.30 -8.02 -5.34
CA ILE A 66 -20.22 -7.73 -4.39
C ILE A 66 -20.09 -8.85 -3.35
N ALA A 67 -21.21 -9.31 -2.78
CA ALA A 67 -21.18 -10.41 -1.81
C ALA A 67 -20.66 -11.72 -2.42
N ALA A 68 -21.06 -12.04 -3.65
CA ALA A 68 -20.56 -13.21 -4.37
C ALA A 68 -19.05 -13.10 -4.68
N LEU A 69 -18.59 -11.91 -5.07
CA LEU A 69 -17.16 -11.66 -5.31
C LEU A 69 -16.34 -11.84 -4.01
N LEU A 70 -16.81 -11.31 -2.88
CA LEU A 70 -16.13 -11.42 -1.59
C LEU A 70 -15.98 -12.87 -1.10
N GLN A 71 -16.91 -13.76 -1.45
CA GLN A 71 -16.78 -15.20 -1.16
C GLN A 71 -15.55 -15.83 -1.83
N VAL A 72 -15.09 -15.27 -2.95
CA VAL A 72 -13.89 -15.72 -3.66
C VAL A 72 -12.66 -14.91 -3.25
N VAL A 73 -12.80 -13.60 -3.04
CA VAL A 73 -11.70 -12.71 -2.60
C VAL A 73 -11.14 -13.14 -1.24
N ASN A 74 -12.00 -13.38 -0.24
CA ASN A 74 -11.55 -13.61 1.13
C ASN A 74 -10.59 -14.83 1.28
N PRO A 75 -10.89 -16.01 0.68
CA PRO A 75 -9.96 -17.13 0.67
C PRO A 75 -8.63 -16.83 -0.03
N TRP A 76 -8.64 -16.12 -1.16
CA TRP A 76 -7.41 -15.78 -1.89
C TRP A 76 -6.53 -14.80 -1.11
N THR A 77 -7.13 -13.77 -0.49
CA THR A 77 -6.43 -12.82 0.37
C THR A 77 -5.81 -13.51 1.58
N SER A 78 -6.55 -14.41 2.24
CA SER A 78 -6.03 -15.19 3.37
C SER A 78 -4.83 -16.07 2.96
N GLN A 79 -4.93 -16.74 1.81
CA GLN A 79 -3.84 -17.57 1.27
C GLN A 79 -2.61 -16.74 0.90
N LEU A 80 -2.79 -15.55 0.30
CA LEU A 80 -1.68 -14.65 -0.01
C LEU A 80 -1.00 -14.15 1.28
N ARG A 81 -1.75 -13.88 2.35
CA ARG A 81 -1.17 -13.51 3.65
C ARG A 81 -0.31 -14.64 4.20
N THR A 82 -0.82 -15.87 4.21
CA THR A 82 -0.05 -17.06 4.62
C THR A 82 1.20 -17.24 3.75
N TYR A 83 1.09 -16.99 2.45
CA TYR A 83 2.22 -17.06 1.52
C TYR A 83 3.30 -16.03 1.82
N LYS A 84 2.93 -14.75 2.03
CA LYS A 84 3.86 -13.68 2.42
C LYS A 84 4.60 -14.02 3.72
N LEU A 85 3.88 -14.50 4.74
CA LEU A 85 4.47 -14.94 6.01
C LEU A 85 5.39 -16.17 5.85
N HIS A 86 5.05 -17.09 4.95
CA HIS A 86 5.91 -18.23 4.61
C HIS A 86 7.23 -17.78 3.99
N LEU A 87 7.18 -16.86 3.03
CA LEU A 87 8.38 -16.27 2.43
C LEU A 87 9.23 -15.55 3.49
N LEU A 88 8.60 -14.71 4.32
CA LEU A 88 9.27 -14.01 5.41
C LEU A 88 9.95 -14.99 6.38
N ARG A 89 9.26 -16.05 6.79
CA ARG A 89 9.84 -17.10 7.65
C ARG A 89 11.05 -17.76 7.01
N ARG A 90 10.98 -18.09 5.70
CA ARG A 90 12.11 -18.67 4.97
C ARG A 90 13.27 -17.69 4.85
N SER A 91 13.02 -16.39 4.69
CA SER A 91 14.06 -15.36 4.67
C SER A 91 14.75 -15.18 6.03
N LEU A 92 14.04 -15.41 7.14
CA LEU A 92 14.59 -15.25 8.50
C LEU A 92 15.31 -16.50 9.03
N THR A 93 14.84 -17.68 8.66
CA THR A 93 15.27 -18.94 9.31
C THR A 93 15.55 -20.10 8.36
N GLY A 94 15.16 -19.96 7.09
CA GLY A 94 15.25 -21.00 6.09
C GLY A 94 16.29 -20.69 5.01
N LYS A 95 16.17 -21.41 3.89
CA LYS A 95 16.87 -21.10 2.65
C LYS A 95 15.83 -20.62 1.65
N ILE A 96 15.97 -19.39 1.17
CA ILE A 96 15.25 -18.85 0.02
C ILE A 96 16.15 -17.82 -0.63
N VAL A 97 16.17 -17.77 -1.96
CA VAL A 97 16.84 -16.71 -2.70
C VAL A 97 15.78 -15.79 -3.31
N ILE A 98 15.61 -14.63 -2.67
CA ILE A 98 14.66 -13.60 -3.08
C ILE A 98 15.31 -12.21 -2.92
N HIS A 99 15.08 -11.33 -3.88
CA HIS A 99 15.58 -9.95 -3.93
C HIS A 99 14.59 -8.94 -3.32
N LEU A 100 13.80 -9.38 -2.33
CA LEU A 100 12.95 -8.54 -1.49
C LEU A 100 13.44 -8.66 -0.05
N SER A 101 13.67 -7.51 0.61
CA SER A 101 14.13 -7.52 2.00
C SER A 101 13.04 -8.05 2.95
N PRO A 102 13.40 -8.64 4.10
CA PRO A 102 12.42 -9.09 5.08
C PRO A 102 11.45 -7.99 5.54
N THR A 103 11.93 -6.76 5.71
CA THR A 103 11.08 -5.61 6.07
C THR A 103 10.09 -5.27 4.97
N PHE A 104 10.50 -5.30 3.70
CA PHE A 104 9.59 -5.05 2.58
C PHE A 104 8.49 -6.12 2.49
N LEU A 105 8.84 -7.40 2.68
CA LEU A 105 7.85 -8.48 2.82
C LEU A 105 6.94 -8.29 4.04
N ASN A 106 7.45 -7.75 5.15
CA ASN A 106 6.66 -7.46 6.34
C ASN A 106 5.66 -6.32 6.09
N HIS A 107 6.04 -5.26 5.39
CA HIS A 107 5.11 -4.18 5.04
C HIS A 107 3.97 -4.72 4.17
N MET A 108 4.29 -5.58 3.19
CA MET A 108 3.28 -6.31 2.43
C MET A 108 2.31 -7.14 3.29
N VAL A 109 2.75 -7.60 4.47
CA VAL A 109 1.89 -8.30 5.44
C VAL A 109 1.00 -7.30 6.18
N ASN A 110 1.53 -6.15 6.61
CA ASN A 110 0.73 -5.07 7.23
C ASN A 110 -0.40 -4.62 6.27
N GLU A 111 -0.07 -4.37 5.00
CA GLU A 111 -1.03 -3.96 3.97
C GLU A 111 -2.15 -4.99 3.75
N ILE A 112 -1.80 -6.29 3.64
CA ILE A 112 -2.84 -7.31 3.41
C ILE A 112 -3.70 -7.54 4.66
N GLU A 113 -3.20 -7.26 5.86
CA GLU A 113 -4.02 -7.27 7.08
C GLU A 113 -5.03 -6.11 7.07
N GLU A 114 -4.67 -4.93 6.55
CA GLU A 114 -5.64 -3.88 6.26
C GLU A 114 -6.68 -4.31 5.23
N ALA A 115 -6.25 -4.94 4.14
CA ALA A 115 -7.17 -5.46 3.12
C ALA A 115 -8.19 -6.46 3.70
N ILE A 116 -7.73 -7.37 4.58
CA ILE A 116 -8.61 -8.33 5.27
C ILE A 116 -9.62 -7.60 6.13
N ARG A 117 -9.19 -6.65 6.97
CA ARG A 117 -10.09 -5.83 7.80
C ARG A 117 -11.15 -5.11 6.96
N VAL A 118 -10.74 -4.56 5.82
CA VAL A 118 -11.65 -3.91 4.87
C VAL A 118 -12.65 -4.91 4.31
N PHE A 119 -12.20 -6.05 3.78
CA PHE A 119 -13.07 -7.06 3.19
C PHE A 119 -14.04 -7.70 4.20
N GLU A 120 -13.68 -7.82 5.47
CA GLU A 120 -14.57 -8.25 6.55
C GLU A 120 -15.74 -7.26 6.76
N ALA A 121 -15.45 -5.95 6.75
CA ALA A 121 -16.49 -4.92 6.81
C ALA A 121 -17.43 -5.01 5.60
N LEU A 122 -16.87 -5.14 4.39
CA LEU A 122 -17.66 -5.26 3.17
C LEU A 122 -18.52 -6.53 3.16
N THR A 123 -18.00 -7.64 3.68
CA THR A 123 -18.74 -8.92 3.82
C THR A 123 -19.95 -8.75 4.74
N SER A 124 -19.82 -7.88 5.75
CA SER A 124 -20.90 -7.50 6.66
C SER A 124 -21.84 -6.40 6.10
N ARG A 125 -21.71 -6.07 4.81
CA ARG A 125 -22.43 -4.99 4.12
C ARG A 125 -22.24 -3.60 4.75
N GLN A 126 -21.03 -3.34 5.22
CA GLN A 126 -20.62 -2.07 5.80
C GLN A 126 -19.40 -1.53 5.05
N LEU A 127 -19.28 -0.20 4.95
CA LEU A 127 -18.02 0.41 4.54
C LEU A 127 -17.04 0.39 5.72
N PRO A 128 -15.74 0.14 5.49
CA PRO A 128 -14.78 0.13 6.57
C PRO A 128 -14.74 1.51 7.23
N PRO A 129 -14.88 1.60 8.57
CA PRO A 129 -14.71 2.88 9.23
C PRO A 129 -13.28 3.37 9.00
N PRO A 130 -13.07 4.68 8.80
CA PRO A 130 -11.72 5.23 8.65
C PRO A 130 -10.89 5.05 9.94
N GLY A 131 -11.53 4.76 11.08
CA GLY A 131 -10.87 4.65 12.37
C GLY A 131 -10.35 6.02 12.86
N PRO A 132 -9.63 6.03 13.99
CA PRO A 132 -8.92 7.23 14.43
C PRO A 132 -7.84 7.63 13.42
N GLU A 133 -7.59 8.92 13.22
CA GLU A 133 -6.55 9.38 12.29
C GLU A 133 -5.16 8.84 12.63
N VAL A 134 -4.86 8.60 13.92
CA VAL A 134 -3.57 8.04 14.36
C VAL A 134 -3.36 6.62 13.87
N TYR A 135 -4.45 5.86 13.67
CA TYR A 135 -4.36 4.52 13.10
C TYR A 135 -3.82 4.57 11.67
N GLN A 136 -4.31 5.53 10.88
CA GLN A 136 -3.83 5.73 9.51
C GLN A 136 -2.34 6.08 9.51
N HIS A 137 -1.90 6.96 10.41
CA HIS A 137 -0.49 7.32 10.56
C HIS A 137 0.40 6.12 10.90
N LEU A 138 -0.04 5.24 11.81
CA LEU A 138 0.77 4.11 12.26
C LEU A 138 0.97 3.03 11.17
N VAL A 139 0.01 2.85 10.27
CA VAL A 139 0.18 1.93 9.14
C VAL A 139 1.01 2.58 8.05
N TRP A 140 0.56 3.73 7.55
CA TRP A 140 1.05 4.27 6.28
C TRP A 140 2.35 5.08 6.38
N LEU A 141 2.69 5.64 7.55
CA LEU A 141 4.01 6.27 7.71
C LEU A 141 5.11 5.22 7.78
N GLN A 142 4.85 4.07 8.43
CA GLN A 142 5.81 2.95 8.44
C GLN A 142 6.02 2.42 7.01
N ASP A 143 4.94 2.31 6.25
CA ASP A 143 4.98 1.91 4.85
C ASP A 143 5.81 2.86 3.98
N ALA A 144 5.55 4.17 4.08
CA ALA A 144 6.28 5.21 3.35
C ALA A 144 7.79 5.26 3.71
N VAL A 145 8.19 4.94 4.95
CA VAL A 145 9.61 4.71 5.30
C VAL A 145 10.19 3.58 4.45
N GLY A 146 9.47 2.47 4.34
CA GLY A 146 9.86 1.33 3.52
C GLY A 146 9.96 1.67 2.04
N HIS A 147 9.02 2.44 1.51
CA HIS A 147 9.05 2.93 0.13
C HIS A 147 10.28 3.77 -0.17
N ALA A 148 10.51 4.81 0.63
CA ALA A 148 11.64 5.71 0.46
C ALA A 148 13.00 4.98 0.60
N GLY A 149 13.13 4.07 1.57
CA GLY A 149 14.34 3.25 1.74
C GLY A 149 14.55 2.26 0.59
N SER A 150 13.47 1.62 0.11
CA SER A 150 13.51 0.66 -1.01
C SER A 150 13.92 1.33 -2.33
N LEU A 151 13.44 2.54 -2.60
CA LEU A 151 13.86 3.34 -3.76
C LEU A 151 15.36 3.66 -3.70
N SER A 152 15.84 4.15 -2.54
CA SER A 152 17.27 4.44 -2.31
C SER A 152 18.16 3.22 -2.60
N GLY A 153 17.73 2.03 -2.17
CA GLY A 153 18.47 0.78 -2.40
C GLY A 153 18.41 0.24 -3.84
N GLN A 154 17.48 0.70 -4.68
CA GLN A 154 17.29 0.22 -6.05
C GLN A 154 17.83 1.17 -7.12
N PHE A 155 18.12 2.43 -6.78
CA PHE A 155 18.85 3.32 -7.66
C PHE A 155 20.30 2.86 -7.85
N ASP A 156 20.86 3.10 -9.04
CA ASP A 156 22.25 2.78 -9.32
C ASP A 156 23.18 3.61 -8.43
N LEU A 157 24.38 3.06 -8.15
CA LEU A 157 25.40 3.73 -7.36
C LEU A 157 25.69 5.17 -7.83
N VAL A 158 25.57 5.47 -9.13
CA VAL A 158 25.85 6.80 -9.70
C VAL A 158 24.73 7.82 -9.48
N GLU A 159 23.52 7.39 -9.13
CA GLU A 159 22.34 8.25 -8.96
C GLU A 159 22.31 8.94 -7.58
N LYS A 160 23.44 9.54 -7.18
CA LYS A 160 23.63 10.10 -5.83
C LYS A 160 22.57 11.12 -5.42
N SER A 161 22.13 11.96 -6.33
CA SER A 161 21.09 12.96 -6.06
C SER A 161 19.76 12.30 -5.68
N TRP A 162 19.38 11.25 -6.40
CA TRP A 162 18.12 10.51 -6.18
C TRP A 162 18.17 9.67 -4.91
N ILE A 163 19.31 9.00 -4.66
CA ILE A 163 19.57 8.29 -3.41
C ILE A 163 19.42 9.22 -2.21
N ASN A 164 20.05 10.41 -2.25
CA ASN A 164 19.99 11.37 -1.16
C ASN A 164 18.55 11.88 -0.94
N LYS A 165 17.85 12.29 -2.01
CA LYS A 165 16.45 12.72 -1.92
C LYS A 165 15.55 11.66 -1.28
N SER A 166 15.70 10.40 -1.70
CA SER A 166 14.94 9.28 -1.15
C SER A 166 15.26 9.03 0.32
N THR A 167 16.54 9.13 0.70
CA THR A 167 17.01 8.99 2.09
C THR A 167 16.49 10.13 2.98
N ASP A 168 16.35 11.34 2.44
CA ASP A 168 15.74 12.47 3.16
C ASP A 168 14.25 12.21 3.44
N PHE A 169 13.49 11.69 2.46
CA PHE A 169 12.10 11.26 2.67
C PHE A 169 12.00 10.14 3.70
N GLU A 170 12.87 9.13 3.63
CA GLU A 170 12.92 8.05 4.62
C GLU A 170 13.07 8.61 6.04
N SER A 171 14.04 9.51 6.23
CA SER A 171 14.30 10.15 7.52
C SER A 171 13.11 10.99 8.01
N GLU A 172 12.44 11.71 7.12
CA GLU A 172 11.26 12.50 7.46
C GLU A 172 10.09 11.60 7.88
N PHE A 173 9.81 10.51 7.15
CA PHE A 173 8.76 9.57 7.53
C PHE A 173 9.07 8.83 8.83
N GLN A 174 10.34 8.52 9.12
CA GLN A 174 10.74 7.96 10.41
C GLN A 174 10.42 8.92 11.56
N ASN A 175 10.71 10.21 11.40
CA ASN A 175 10.38 11.23 12.40
C ASN A 175 8.86 11.36 12.60
N LEU A 176 8.09 11.38 11.50
CA LEU A 176 6.62 11.42 11.56
C LEU A 176 6.05 10.17 12.24
N TYR A 177 6.59 8.98 11.94
CA TYR A 177 6.13 7.73 12.53
C TYR A 177 6.39 7.69 14.04
N LEU A 178 7.59 8.09 14.51
CA LEU A 178 7.89 8.21 15.94
C LEU A 178 6.93 9.18 16.65
N LYS A 179 6.61 10.30 16.01
CA LYS A 179 5.61 11.25 16.53
C LYS A 179 4.20 10.63 16.59
N ALA A 180 3.81 9.83 15.59
CA ALA A 180 2.52 9.14 15.59
C ALA A 180 2.38 8.15 16.77
N ILE A 181 3.46 7.43 17.12
CA ILE A 181 3.49 6.53 18.28
C ILE A 181 3.17 7.29 19.57
N GLU A 182 3.82 8.44 19.79
CA GLU A 182 3.58 9.25 21.00
C GLU A 182 2.16 9.84 21.03
N LEU A 183 1.67 10.33 19.88
CA LEU A 183 0.30 10.84 19.77
C LEU A 183 -0.75 9.75 20.05
N ALA A 184 -0.54 8.52 19.58
CA ALA A 184 -1.38 7.38 19.91
C ALA A 184 -1.36 7.12 21.43
N GLY A 185 -0.20 7.31 22.07
CA GLY A 185 -0.07 7.24 23.51
C GLY A 185 -0.88 8.31 24.26
N TYR A 186 -0.95 9.53 23.73
CA TYR A 186 -1.71 10.64 24.34
C TYR A 186 -3.22 10.39 24.28
N MET A 187 -3.71 9.69 23.27
CA MET A 187 -5.13 9.35 23.13
C MET A 187 -5.66 8.43 24.24
N ARG A 188 -4.80 7.81 25.06
CA ARG A 188 -5.21 7.11 26.30
C ARG A 188 -5.88 8.02 27.34
N THR A 189 -5.75 9.35 27.18
CA THR A 189 -6.52 10.34 27.94
C THR A 189 -8.00 10.43 27.54
N ALA A 190 -8.43 9.63 26.55
CA ALA A 190 -9.73 9.70 25.88
C ALA A 190 -9.96 10.98 25.04
N LEU A 191 -8.93 11.82 24.87
CA LEU A 191 -8.95 12.91 23.90
C LEU A 191 -8.63 12.36 22.51
N THR A 192 -9.65 12.26 21.66
CA THR A 192 -9.51 11.76 20.28
C THR A 192 -9.22 12.86 19.26
N ASP A 193 -9.34 14.13 19.66
CA ASP A 193 -9.00 15.30 18.84
C ASP A 193 -8.34 16.36 19.72
N PHE A 194 -7.22 16.93 19.26
CA PHE A 194 -6.52 18.00 19.94
C PHE A 194 -5.62 18.80 18.97
N PRO A 195 -5.27 20.07 19.29
CA PRO A 195 -4.59 20.96 18.33
C PRO A 195 -3.29 20.41 17.72
N ALA A 196 -2.47 19.71 18.52
CA ALA A 196 -1.23 19.13 18.03
C ALA A 196 -1.46 17.98 17.04
N LEU A 197 -2.49 17.16 17.24
CA LEU A 197 -2.90 16.11 16.30
C LEU A 197 -3.39 16.70 14.98
N ARG A 198 -4.23 17.75 15.04
CA ARG A 198 -4.68 18.46 13.84
C ARG A 198 -3.53 19.04 13.02
N ARG A 199 -2.54 19.64 13.68
CA ARG A 199 -1.32 20.12 13.00
C ARG A 199 -0.53 18.97 12.39
N PHE A 200 -0.38 17.85 13.11
CA PHE A 200 0.32 16.67 12.62
C PHE A 200 -0.34 16.07 11.38
N ASN A 201 -1.68 16.02 11.33
CA ASN A 201 -2.42 15.57 10.15
C ASN A 201 -2.08 16.41 8.90
N GLN A 202 -1.93 17.74 9.04
CA GLN A 202 -1.54 18.63 7.94
C GLN A 202 -0.08 18.44 7.52
N GLU A 203 0.80 18.25 8.49
CA GLU A 203 2.23 18.01 8.28
C GLU A 203 2.46 16.72 7.50
N ALA A 204 1.88 15.60 7.96
CA ALA A 204 1.95 14.33 7.27
C ALA A 204 1.34 14.41 5.86
N ASN A 205 0.20 15.08 5.70
CA ASN A 205 -0.41 15.32 4.39
C ASN A 205 0.52 16.09 3.45
N ALA A 206 1.18 17.15 3.93
CA ALA A 206 2.08 17.95 3.10
C ALA A 206 3.33 17.18 2.66
N VAL A 207 3.97 16.44 3.58
CA VAL A 207 5.13 15.59 3.26
C VAL A 207 4.74 14.50 2.25
N MET A 208 3.60 13.86 2.46
CA MET A 208 3.14 12.81 1.56
C MET A 208 2.83 13.32 0.14
N LEU A 209 2.24 14.51 0.02
CA LEU A 209 2.03 15.14 -1.30
C LEU A 209 3.34 15.47 -2.03
N LEU A 210 4.41 15.80 -1.30
CA LEU A 210 5.75 15.98 -1.88
C LEU A 210 6.34 14.63 -2.32
N PHE A 211 6.18 13.60 -1.50
CA PHE A 211 6.64 12.25 -1.83
C PHE A 211 5.92 11.67 -3.05
N MET A 212 4.60 11.86 -3.16
CA MET A 212 3.83 11.47 -4.35
C MET A 212 4.31 12.15 -5.63
N LYS A 213 4.76 13.41 -5.57
CA LYS A 213 5.38 14.09 -6.72
C LYS A 213 6.73 13.47 -7.06
N PHE A 214 7.53 13.17 -6.05
CA PHE A 214 8.80 12.47 -6.22
C PHE A 214 8.59 11.08 -6.87
N LEU A 215 7.61 10.30 -6.41
CA LEU A 215 7.25 9.01 -7.01
C LEU A 215 6.84 9.15 -8.47
N SER A 216 6.07 10.20 -8.81
CA SER A 216 5.67 10.47 -10.21
C SER A 216 6.90 10.76 -11.09
N GLU A 217 7.84 11.58 -10.60
CA GLU A 217 9.09 11.89 -11.32
C GLU A 217 9.97 10.64 -11.49
N VAL A 218 10.09 9.82 -10.45
CA VAL A 218 10.80 8.52 -10.51
C VAL A 218 10.14 7.59 -11.52
N GLN A 219 8.81 7.53 -11.57
CA GLN A 219 8.08 6.73 -12.56
C GLN A 219 8.40 7.19 -13.98
N GLU A 220 8.28 8.49 -14.27
CA GLU A 220 8.51 9.05 -15.60
C GLU A 220 9.95 8.78 -16.08
N LEU A 221 10.96 9.02 -15.23
CA LEU A 221 12.35 8.78 -15.59
C LEU A 221 12.68 7.29 -15.73
N THR A 222 12.04 6.42 -14.95
CA THR A 222 12.20 4.96 -15.06
C THR A 222 11.61 4.45 -16.38
N ALA A 223 10.45 4.99 -16.79
CA ALA A 223 9.82 4.69 -18.08
C ALA A 223 10.69 5.17 -19.26
N GLY A 224 11.26 6.37 -19.15
CA GLY A 224 12.17 6.98 -20.14
C GLY A 224 13.57 6.36 -20.20
N LYS A 225 13.93 5.45 -19.27
CA LYS A 225 15.30 4.92 -19.09
C LYS A 225 16.34 6.01 -18.79
N GLU A 226 15.89 7.10 -18.15
CA GLU A 226 16.71 8.24 -17.78
C GLU A 226 17.26 8.13 -16.35
N LEU A 227 16.61 7.34 -15.49
CA LEU A 227 17.05 7.05 -14.13
C LEU A 227 17.60 5.63 -14.06
N LEU A 228 18.88 5.49 -13.69
CA LEU A 228 19.55 4.20 -13.62
C LEU A 228 19.19 3.46 -12.32
N GLY A 229 18.87 2.17 -12.45
CA GLY A 229 18.53 1.33 -11.30
C GLY A 229 17.90 0.02 -11.71
N THR A 230 17.33 -0.67 -10.72
CA THR A 230 16.65 -1.96 -10.89
C THR A 230 15.12 -1.86 -10.80
N LEU A 231 14.60 -0.64 -10.64
CA LEU A 231 13.18 -0.36 -10.55
C LEU A 231 12.47 -0.67 -11.87
N THR A 232 11.24 -1.18 -11.74
CA THR A 232 10.26 -1.22 -12.82
C THR A 232 9.32 -0.04 -12.68
N GLU A 233 8.66 0.39 -13.78
CA GLU A 233 7.68 1.48 -13.74
C GLU A 233 6.51 1.18 -12.77
N LEU A 234 6.16 -0.09 -12.62
CA LEU A 234 5.08 -0.52 -11.72
C LEU A 234 5.36 -0.19 -10.25
N MET A 235 6.62 -0.20 -9.81
CA MET A 235 6.97 0.02 -8.41
C MET A 235 6.63 1.43 -7.91
N PRO A 236 7.11 2.54 -8.52
CA PRO A 236 6.71 3.88 -8.10
C PRO A 236 5.22 4.18 -8.34
N ASP A 237 4.58 3.59 -9.36
CA ASP A 237 3.13 3.72 -9.55
C ASP A 237 2.34 3.04 -8.41
N HIS A 238 2.79 1.86 -7.98
CA HIS A 238 2.24 1.12 -6.87
C HIS A 238 2.32 1.92 -5.57
N MET A 239 3.53 2.35 -5.20
CA MET A 239 3.76 3.20 -4.03
C MET A 239 2.87 4.44 -4.08
N TYR A 240 2.79 5.12 -5.24
CA TYR A 240 1.96 6.32 -5.41
C TYR A 240 0.48 6.06 -5.10
N ARG A 241 -0.06 4.92 -5.56
CA ARG A 241 -1.47 4.56 -5.32
C ARG A 241 -1.73 4.30 -3.84
N GLU A 242 -0.77 3.74 -3.12
CA GLU A 242 -0.85 3.53 -1.67
C GLU A 242 -0.80 4.85 -0.91
N GLU A 243 0.12 5.74 -1.25
CA GLU A 243 0.17 7.08 -0.64
C GLU A 243 -1.10 7.89 -0.92
N CYS A 244 -1.64 7.77 -2.13
CA CYS A 244 -2.93 8.36 -2.47
C CYS A 244 -4.08 7.76 -1.64
N TYR A 245 -4.07 6.45 -1.40
CA TYR A 245 -5.07 5.78 -0.58
C TYR A 245 -4.97 6.25 0.87
N TYR A 246 -3.76 6.30 1.43
CA TYR A 246 -3.50 6.86 2.75
C TYR A 246 -4.07 8.28 2.90
N LEU A 247 -3.78 9.19 1.96
CA LEU A 247 -4.32 10.55 2.01
C LEU A 247 -5.85 10.60 1.90
N ASN A 248 -6.46 9.72 1.10
CA ASN A 248 -7.92 9.59 1.06
C ASN A 248 -8.45 9.16 2.45
N LYS A 249 -7.83 8.16 3.09
CA LYS A 249 -8.23 7.69 4.42
C LYS A 249 -7.99 8.73 5.52
N LEU A 250 -6.89 9.45 5.47
CA LEU A 250 -6.60 10.54 6.40
C LEU A 250 -7.63 11.66 6.27
N SER A 251 -8.03 12.01 5.04
CA SER A 251 -9.09 13.02 4.80
C SER A 251 -10.48 12.58 5.31
N GLN A 252 -10.74 11.27 5.37
CA GLN A 252 -11.97 10.71 5.94
C GLN A 252 -11.92 10.65 7.47
N ALA A 253 -10.75 10.37 8.04
CA ALA A 253 -10.56 10.23 9.49
C ALA A 253 -10.44 11.58 10.22
N ALA A 254 -9.75 12.55 9.61
CA ALA A 254 -9.36 13.80 10.25
C ALA A 254 -10.13 15.02 9.71
N ALA A 255 -10.63 15.85 10.61
CA ALA A 255 -11.23 17.14 10.24
C ALA A 255 -10.19 18.07 9.61
N ASN A 256 -10.63 18.83 8.60
CA ASN A 256 -9.86 19.86 7.89
C ASN A 256 -8.66 19.34 7.07
N VAL A 257 -8.48 18.03 6.90
CA VAL A 257 -7.55 17.50 5.89
C VAL A 257 -8.28 17.46 4.54
N PRO A 258 -7.78 18.15 3.50
CA PRO A 258 -8.43 18.16 2.20
C PRO A 258 -8.38 16.77 1.56
N ARG A 259 -9.43 16.41 0.82
CA ARG A 259 -9.39 15.22 -0.04
C ARG A 259 -8.30 15.41 -1.09
N PRO A 260 -7.37 14.45 -1.27
CA PRO A 260 -6.30 14.60 -2.25
C PRO A 260 -6.86 14.53 -3.68
N ALA A 261 -6.24 15.26 -4.61
CA ALA A 261 -6.57 15.24 -6.02
C ALA A 261 -5.84 14.08 -6.74
N CYS A 262 -6.13 12.84 -6.33
CA CYS A 262 -5.54 11.63 -6.88
C CYS A 262 -6.56 10.47 -6.85
N ASP A 263 -6.36 9.46 -7.69
CA ASP A 263 -7.17 8.24 -7.73
C ASP A 263 -6.30 7.03 -7.35
N PRO A 264 -6.51 6.42 -6.15
CA PRO A 264 -5.73 5.25 -5.74
C PRO A 264 -6.15 3.99 -6.50
N ALA A 265 -7.36 3.95 -7.08
CA ALA A 265 -7.88 2.83 -7.83
C ALA A 265 -7.61 2.95 -9.35
N LYS A 266 -6.82 3.95 -9.77
CA LYS A 266 -6.41 4.10 -11.18
C LYS A 266 -5.76 2.80 -11.68
N PRO A 267 -5.92 2.42 -12.95
CA PRO A 267 -5.21 1.27 -13.51
C PRO A 267 -3.69 1.42 -13.32
N ARG A 268 -3.04 0.35 -12.91
CA ARG A 268 -1.59 0.28 -12.74
C ARG A 268 -0.85 0.50 -14.05
N ALA A 269 0.34 1.06 -13.94
CA ALA A 269 1.24 1.26 -15.07
C ALA A 269 1.72 -0.08 -15.68
N GLY A 270 1.97 -0.09 -16.99
CA GLY A 270 2.56 -1.24 -17.69
C GLY A 270 1.68 -2.49 -17.80
N ALA A 271 0.36 -2.35 -17.66
CA ALA A 271 -0.62 -3.42 -17.88
C ALA A 271 -0.78 -3.78 -19.37
#